data_AF-A0A7G7MQQ7-F1
#
_entry.id   AF-A0A7G7MQQ7-F1
#
_cell.length_a   1.000
_cell.length_b   1.000
_cell.length_c   1.000
_cell.angle_alpha   90.00
_cell.angle_beta   90.00
_cell.angle_gamma   90.00
#
_symmetry.space_group_name_H-M   'P 1'
#
loop_
_entity.id
_entity.type
_entity.pdbx_description
1 polymer ?
#
loop_
_entity_poly.entity_id
_entity_poly.type
_entity_poly.pdbx_seq_one_letter_code
_entity_poly.pdbx_strand_id
1 'polypeptide(L)'
;MSTEIISSVDLVDTDGDGYAETAVIDSDGDGWVDVVTTDVDGDGYADVAEYDTDGDGWVDVTAVDVDGDVVADEVSLDADGDGYQETVVTGPDAAVFPVDPLA
;
A
#
# COMPACT_ATOMS: atom_id res chain seq x y z
N MET A 1 -19.54 -5.85 -26.55
CA MET A 1 -18.18 -6.28 -26.21
C MET A 1 -18.06 -6.01 -24.72
N SER A 2 -18.05 -7.06 -23.90
CA SER A 2 -17.91 -6.90 -22.45
C SER A 2 -16.42 -6.89 -22.15
N THR A 3 -15.92 -5.77 -21.66
CA THR A 3 -14.67 -5.76 -20.91
C THR A 3 -15.11 -5.83 -19.47
N GLU A 4 -14.97 -7.00 -18.86
CA GLU A 4 -14.87 -7.04 -17.40
C GLU A 4 -13.48 -6.45 -17.11
N ILE A 5 -13.45 -5.20 -16.67
CA ILE A 5 -12.27 -4.68 -15.97
C ILE A 5 -12.32 -5.41 -14.64
N ILE A 6 -11.50 -6.45 -14.47
CA ILE A 6 -11.52 -7.24 -13.25
C ILE A 6 -10.52 -6.59 -12.31
N SER A 7 -10.96 -5.55 -11.59
CA SER A 7 -10.22 -5.09 -10.42
C SER A 7 -10.12 -6.27 -9.44
N SER A 8 -8.91 -6.59 -8.97
CA SER A 8 -8.65 -7.70 -8.06
C SER A 8 -8.21 -7.18 -6.68
N VAL A 9 -8.65 -7.87 -5.64
CA VAL A 9 -8.13 -7.69 -4.27
C VAL A 9 -7.72 -9.07 -3.77
N ASP A 10 -6.45 -9.22 -3.41
CA ASP A 10 -5.90 -10.41 -2.81
C ASP A 10 -5.56 -10.11 -1.34
N LEU A 11 -6.11 -10.92 -0.44
CA LEU A 11 -5.95 -10.77 1.00
C LEU A 11 -5.14 -11.95 1.54
N VAL A 12 -4.10 -11.66 2.32
CA VAL A 12 -3.22 -12.67 2.91
C VAL A 12 -3.31 -12.60 4.42
N ASP A 13 -3.85 -13.68 5.00
CA ASP A 13 -3.83 -13.99 6.42
C ASP A 13 -2.58 -14.85 6.69
N THR A 14 -1.57 -14.23 7.31
CA THR A 14 -0.26 -14.83 7.58
C THR A 14 -0.24 -15.58 8.90
N ASP A 15 -1.01 -15.14 9.90
CA ASP A 15 -1.02 -15.72 11.25
C ASP A 15 -2.15 -16.73 11.53
N GLY A 16 -3.16 -16.76 10.68
CA GLY A 16 -4.29 -17.69 10.66
C GLY A 16 -5.42 -17.33 11.63
N ASP A 17 -5.51 -16.08 12.09
CA ASP A 17 -6.53 -15.65 13.05
C ASP A 17 -7.89 -15.28 12.41
N GLY A 18 -7.93 -15.19 11.08
CA GLY A 18 -9.11 -14.89 10.28
C GLY A 18 -9.26 -13.42 9.86
N TYR A 19 -8.31 -12.56 10.22
CA TYR A 19 -8.08 -11.25 9.60
C TYR A 19 -6.91 -11.36 8.61
N ALA A 20 -6.78 -10.40 7.70
CA ALA A 20 -5.71 -10.41 6.72
C ALA A 20 -4.75 -9.26 6.99
N GLU A 21 -3.50 -9.59 7.26
CA GLU A 21 -2.43 -8.63 7.52
C GLU A 21 -1.92 -7.97 6.24
N THR A 22 -2.20 -8.51 5.05
CA THR A 22 -1.74 -7.91 3.79
C THR A 22 -2.85 -7.87 2.76
N ALA A 23 -3.02 -6.71 2.13
CA ALA A 23 -3.90 -6.53 0.98
C ALA A 23 -3.07 -6.16 -0.26
N VAL A 24 -3.38 -6.77 -1.39
CA VAL A 24 -2.78 -6.48 -2.70
C VAL A 24 -3.92 -6.12 -3.66
N ILE A 25 -3.81 -4.98 -4.32
CA ILE A 25 -4.90 -4.38 -5.09
C ILE A 25 -4.42 -4.10 -6.51
N ASP A 26 -5.14 -4.64 -7.48
CA ASP A 26 -5.10 -4.26 -8.89
C ASP A 26 -6.44 -3.57 -9.19
N SER A 27 -6.44 -2.24 -9.22
CA SER A 27 -7.64 -1.43 -9.30
C SER A 27 -8.14 -1.23 -10.73
N ASP A 28 -7.25 -1.31 -11.72
CA ASP A 28 -7.56 -1.09 -13.13
C ASP A 28 -7.57 -2.37 -13.98
N GLY A 29 -7.23 -3.51 -13.38
CA GLY A 29 -7.32 -4.85 -13.95
C GLY A 29 -6.31 -5.10 -15.06
N ASP A 30 -5.20 -4.38 -15.09
CA ASP A 30 -4.17 -4.51 -16.12
C ASP A 30 -3.18 -5.66 -15.82
N GLY A 31 -3.22 -6.22 -14.61
CA GLY A 31 -2.39 -7.31 -14.14
C GLY A 31 -1.14 -6.88 -13.39
N TRP A 32 -0.93 -5.58 -13.18
CA TRP A 32 0.03 -5.00 -12.25
C TRP A 32 -0.66 -4.60 -10.96
N VAL A 33 0.12 -4.47 -9.90
CA VAL A 33 -0.38 -4.16 -8.56
C VAL A 33 -0.29 -2.67 -8.36
N ASP A 34 -1.42 -2.02 -8.12
CA ASP A 34 -1.49 -0.58 -7.83
C ASP A 34 -1.19 -0.26 -6.37
N VAL A 35 -1.63 -1.13 -5.44
CA VAL A 35 -1.50 -0.87 -4.00
C VAL A 35 -1.20 -2.15 -3.24
N VAL A 36 -0.25 -2.06 -2.30
CA VAL A 36 -0.03 -3.08 -1.27
C VAL A 36 -0.13 -2.43 0.10
N THR A 37 -0.92 -2.99 1.01
CA THR A 37 -0.96 -2.57 2.42
C THR A 37 -0.57 -3.72 3.34
N THR A 38 0.07 -3.41 4.47
CA THR A 38 0.39 -4.37 5.53
C THR A 38 0.02 -3.83 6.90
N ASP A 39 -0.77 -4.59 7.67
CA ASP A 39 -1.10 -4.40 9.08
C ASP A 39 -0.31 -5.44 9.89
N VAL A 40 0.76 -5.02 10.58
CA VAL A 40 1.69 -5.89 11.31
C VAL A 40 1.22 -6.14 12.73
N ASP A 41 0.51 -5.20 13.34
CA ASP A 41 0.08 -5.29 14.73
C ASP A 41 -1.36 -5.78 14.94
N GLY A 42 -2.12 -5.90 13.85
CA GLY A 42 -3.45 -6.49 13.76
C GLY A 42 -4.54 -5.58 14.33
N ASP A 43 -4.33 -4.26 14.37
CA ASP A 43 -5.29 -3.30 14.89
C ASP A 43 -6.36 -2.86 13.87
N GLY A 44 -6.20 -3.30 12.61
CA GLY A 44 -7.09 -2.99 11.49
C GLY A 44 -6.71 -1.72 10.74
N TYR A 45 -5.51 -1.17 10.96
CA TYR A 45 -4.91 -0.12 10.16
C TYR A 45 -3.59 -0.59 9.56
N ALA A 46 -3.29 -0.12 8.35
CA ALA A 46 -2.04 -0.45 7.70
C ALA A 46 -0.87 0.30 8.33
N ASP A 47 0.15 -0.43 8.76
CA ASP A 47 1.45 0.08 9.17
C ASP A 47 2.32 0.46 7.95
N VAL A 48 2.12 -0.23 6.82
CA VAL A 48 2.86 0.01 5.58
C VAL A 48 1.91 0.09 4.41
N ALA A 49 2.09 1.08 3.54
CA ALA A 49 1.40 1.16 2.26
C ALA A 49 2.37 1.50 1.11
N GLU A 50 2.27 0.74 0.03
CA GLU A 50 3.05 0.91 -1.19
C GLU A 50 2.09 1.18 -2.36
N TYR A 51 2.45 2.12 -3.22
CA TYR A 51 1.64 2.54 -4.38
C TYR A 51 2.49 2.53 -5.64
N ASP A 52 1.96 1.90 -6.68
CA ASP A 52 2.34 2.08 -8.09
C ASP A 52 1.30 3.02 -8.70
N THR A 53 1.70 4.24 -9.04
CA THR A 53 0.77 5.28 -9.51
C THR A 53 0.74 5.43 -11.02
N ASP A 54 1.70 4.82 -11.73
CA ASP A 54 1.79 4.87 -13.18
C ASP A 54 1.60 3.52 -13.90
N GLY A 55 1.48 2.44 -13.11
CA GLY A 55 1.13 1.09 -13.54
C GLY A 55 2.28 0.37 -14.26
N ASP A 56 3.53 0.73 -13.95
CA ASP A 56 4.69 0.15 -14.60
C ASP A 56 5.25 -1.12 -13.90
N GLY A 57 4.68 -1.44 -12.74
CA GLY A 57 5.03 -2.57 -11.90
C GLY A 57 6.08 -2.26 -10.83
N TRP A 58 6.50 -1.01 -10.69
CA TRP A 58 7.39 -0.53 -9.63
C TRP A 58 6.64 0.37 -8.64
N VAL A 59 7.12 0.39 -7.40
CA VAL A 59 6.50 1.19 -6.34
C VAL A 59 7.03 2.62 -6.43
N ASP A 60 6.12 3.56 -6.70
CA ASP A 60 6.38 4.99 -6.71
C ASP A 60 6.41 5.59 -5.31
N VAL A 61 5.57 5.08 -4.40
CA VAL A 61 5.38 5.67 -3.07
C VAL A 61 5.35 4.58 -2.02
N THR A 62 6.16 4.73 -0.97
CA THR A 62 6.07 3.91 0.24
C THR A 62 5.76 4.81 1.43
N ALA A 63 4.77 4.46 2.24
CA ALA A 63 4.42 5.13 3.48
C ALA A 63 4.49 4.13 4.65
N VAL A 64 5.05 4.56 5.78
CA VAL A 64 5.22 3.73 6.98
C VAL A 64 4.73 4.48 8.22
N ASP A 65 3.77 3.90 8.93
CA ASP A 65 3.37 4.25 10.30
C ASP A 65 4.20 3.40 11.27
N VAL A 66 4.90 4.02 12.22
CA VAL A 66 5.67 3.27 13.23
C VAL A 66 5.04 3.39 14.61
N ASP A 67 4.21 4.40 14.85
CA ASP A 67 3.63 4.69 16.15
C ASP A 67 2.12 4.41 16.26
N GLY A 68 1.50 3.99 15.17
CA GLY A 68 0.13 3.47 15.09
C GLY A 68 -0.92 4.56 15.25
N ASP A 69 -0.62 5.78 14.83
CA ASP A 69 -1.53 6.93 14.94
C ASP A 69 -2.32 7.21 13.63
N VAL A 70 -2.17 6.34 12.64
CA VAL A 70 -2.78 6.39 11.30
C VAL A 70 -2.18 7.50 10.43
N VAL A 71 -1.00 8.00 10.81
CA VAL A 71 -0.22 8.97 10.05
C VAL A 71 1.20 8.44 9.85
N ALA A 72 1.64 8.37 8.60
CA ALA A 72 2.95 7.89 8.25
C ALA A 72 4.04 8.77 8.86
N ASP A 73 4.98 8.14 9.56
CA ASP A 73 6.22 8.74 10.04
C ASP A 73 7.28 8.88 8.93
N GLU A 74 7.21 7.99 7.95
CA GLU A 74 8.13 7.93 6.82
C GLU A 74 7.37 7.83 5.51
N VAL A 75 7.74 8.67 4.55
CA VAL A 75 7.26 8.57 3.17
C VAL A 75 8.45 8.62 2.23
N SER A 76 8.55 7.61 1.38
CA SER A 76 9.54 7.52 0.33
C SER A 76 8.89 7.65 -1.05
N LEU A 77 9.60 8.29 -1.98
CA LEU A 77 9.16 8.50 -3.36
C LEU A 77 10.27 8.07 -4.32
N ASP A 78 9.91 7.21 -5.27
CA ASP A 78 10.58 7.06 -6.56
C ASP A 78 9.97 8.08 -7.52
N ALA A 79 10.76 9.09 -7.90
CA ALA A 79 10.26 10.18 -8.75
C ALA A 79 10.54 9.97 -10.23
N ASP A 80 11.42 9.02 -10.57
CA ASP A 80 11.83 8.76 -11.95
C ASP A 80 11.44 7.39 -12.50
N GLY A 81 10.77 6.57 -11.68
CA GLY A 81 10.14 5.29 -12.05
C GLY A 81 11.19 4.24 -12.40
N ASP A 82 12.32 4.22 -11.70
CA ASP A 82 13.42 3.29 -11.96
C ASP A 82 13.49 2.11 -10.98
N GLY A 83 12.57 2.09 -10.01
CA GLY A 83 12.44 1.09 -8.95
C GLY A 83 13.29 1.38 -7.72
N TYR A 84 13.91 2.57 -7.63
CA TYR A 84 14.65 3.03 -6.48
C TYR A 84 14.02 4.28 -5.88
N GLN A 85 14.12 4.45 -4.56
CA GLN A 85 13.55 5.61 -3.88
C GLN A 85 14.61 6.73 -3.78
N GLU A 86 14.33 7.92 -4.31
CA GLU A 86 15.27 9.06 -4.25
C GLU A 86 14.98 9.96 -3.06
N THR A 87 13.70 10.10 -2.71
CA THR A 87 13.25 11.04 -1.71
C THR A 87 12.70 10.28 -0.52
N VAL A 88 13.21 10.59 0.67
CA VAL A 88 12.67 10.08 1.93
C VAL A 88 12.36 11.27 2.82
N VAL A 89 11.09 11.38 3.21
CA VAL A 89 10.60 12.35 4.18
C VAL A 89 10.37 11.61 5.48
N THR A 90 11.06 12.03 6.54
CA THR A 90 10.86 11.48 7.89
C THR A 90 10.44 12.58 8.86
N GLY A 91 9.51 12.24 9.74
CA GLY A 91 9.06 13.08 10.83
C GLY A 91 7.76 12.55 11.40
N PRO A 92 7.44 12.86 12.67
CA PRO A 92 6.13 12.51 13.21
C PRO A 92 5.08 13.15 12.30
N ASP A 93 4.14 12.32 11.86
CA ASP A 93 2.99 12.72 11.05
C ASP A 93 3.38 13.28 9.66
N ALA A 94 4.35 12.66 8.97
CA ALA A 94 4.81 13.08 7.65
C ALA A 94 3.71 13.07 6.57
N ALA A 95 2.80 12.08 6.59
CA ALA A 95 1.65 12.04 5.68
C ALA A 95 0.47 11.22 6.21
N VAL A 96 -0.76 11.62 5.88
CA VAL A 96 -1.97 10.86 6.26
C VAL A 96 -2.15 9.68 5.32
N PHE A 97 -2.31 8.47 5.86
CA PHE A 97 -2.70 7.30 5.07
C PHE A 97 -4.11 7.49 4.49
N PRO A 98 -4.38 7.09 3.24
CA PRO A 98 -5.74 6.76 2.88
C PRO A 98 -6.18 5.58 3.77
N VAL A 99 -7.37 5.71 4.35
CA VAL A 99 -8.01 4.70 5.20
C VAL A 99 -7.89 3.32 4.58
N ASP A 100 -7.56 2.34 5.42
CA ASP A 100 -7.34 0.96 5.02
C ASP A 100 -8.49 0.44 4.11
N PRO A 101 -8.20 -0.11 2.91
CA PRO A 101 -9.20 -0.82 2.12
C PRO A 101 -9.85 -2.02 2.84
N LEU A 102 -9.32 -2.45 3.99
CA LEU A 102 -9.86 -3.52 4.84
C LEU A 102 -10.92 -3.07 5.87
N ALA A 103 -11.18 -1.76 6.01
CA ALA A 103 -12.13 -1.20 6.99
C ALA A 103 -13.63 -1.25 6.60
#